data_AF-A0A1Y1XNQ2-F1
#
_entry.id   AF-A0A1Y1XNQ2-F1
#
_cell.length_a   1.000
_cell.length_b   1.000
_cell.length_c   1.000
_cell.angle_alpha   90.00
_cell.angle_beta   90.00
_cell.angle_gamma   90.00
#
_symmetry.space_group_name_H-M   'P 1'
#
loop_
_entity.id
_entity.type
_entity.pdbx_description
1 polymer ?
#
loop_
_entity_poly.entity_id
_entity_poly.type
_entity_poly.pdbx_seq_one_letter_code
_entity_poly.pdbx_strand_id
1 'polypeptide(L)'
;MRTKLLITVISLISAAAAATYGPHGAPMCKGCTVTGTGGDRSLWGWENNRACEIDTSKCKASATKKKTSKTTKKGPHGSPLCTGCVITGTGGDRSLWGWENNRACEIDTSKCTTKKTTKKTSKKTTKKSTKKTTKKTTKKTTKKTTIRTTKKTTKRTTLKTTKRTTVAKKTTTKKNNNTNNGSNIKVLGQKRNGRTTRYWDCCKPSCSWSGKANVSHPVNTCKRNGSIISDVNARSGCDGGDAFACTDQTPWAINDNLSYGFAAAHISGGSESSWCCACYRLTFTDTAIKGKQMIVQVTNTGGDLGENHFDLQIPGGGLGAFDGCSSQFNTNAASWGDRYGGLHSVSGCSTLPKSLQAGCKWRFNWFKNADNPHMTFEEVKCPVELTRKTGCSRL
;
A
#
# COMPACT_ATOMS: atom_id res chain seq x y z
N MET A 1 -59.62 -34.18 26.69
CA MET A 1 -59.16 -34.01 25.29
C MET A 1 -57.71 -33.51 25.33
N ARG A 2 -56.72 -34.38 25.03
CA ARG A 2 -55.29 -34.02 24.97
C ARG A 2 -54.84 -34.14 23.53
N THR A 3 -54.70 -33.00 22.85
CA THR A 3 -54.27 -32.92 21.45
C THR A 3 -52.75 -32.95 21.38
N LYS A 4 -52.17 -34.04 20.86
CA LYS A 4 -50.75 -34.12 20.48
C LYS A 4 -50.58 -33.45 19.11
N LEU A 5 -49.88 -32.33 19.07
CA LEU A 5 -49.46 -31.68 17.83
C LEU A 5 -48.11 -32.26 17.41
N LEU A 6 -48.10 -33.12 16.38
CA LEU A 6 -46.88 -33.54 15.70
C LEU A 6 -46.45 -32.41 14.74
N ILE A 7 -45.26 -31.85 14.96
CA ILE A 7 -44.59 -30.95 14.01
C ILE A 7 -43.53 -31.76 13.28
N THR A 8 -43.81 -32.11 12.02
CA THR A 8 -42.86 -32.73 11.11
C THR A 8 -41.97 -31.65 10.50
N VAL A 9 -40.69 -31.61 10.89
CA VAL A 9 -39.69 -30.71 10.29
C VAL A 9 -39.10 -31.37 9.05
N ILE A 10 -39.47 -30.87 7.86
CA ILE A 10 -38.86 -31.26 6.59
C ILE A 10 -37.58 -30.42 6.43
N SER A 11 -36.41 -31.05 6.58
CA SER A 11 -35.12 -30.45 6.24
C SER A 11 -34.95 -30.37 4.71
N LEU A 12 -35.04 -29.16 4.17
CA LEU A 12 -34.55 -28.82 2.82
C LEU A 12 -33.03 -28.62 2.87
N ILE A 13 -32.28 -29.68 2.56
CA ILE A 13 -30.84 -29.57 2.30
C ILE A 13 -30.65 -29.00 0.90
N SER A 14 -30.31 -27.72 0.82
CA SER A 14 -29.80 -27.12 -0.41
C SER A 14 -28.33 -27.54 -0.59
N ALA A 15 -28.07 -28.43 -1.54
CA ALA A 15 -26.71 -28.80 -1.94
C ALA A 15 -26.06 -27.64 -2.70
N ALA A 16 -25.24 -26.84 -2.02
CA ALA A 16 -24.32 -25.92 -2.68
C ALA A 16 -23.18 -26.76 -3.31
N ALA A 17 -23.15 -26.84 -4.64
CA ALA A 17 -22.04 -27.46 -5.36
C ALA A 17 -20.74 -26.68 -5.05
N ALA A 18 -19.81 -27.35 -4.36
CA ALA A 18 -18.50 -26.80 -4.07
C ALA A 18 -17.78 -26.44 -5.39
N ALA A 19 -17.42 -25.18 -5.56
CA ALA A 19 -16.54 -24.77 -6.65
C ALA A 19 -15.19 -25.45 -6.43
N THR A 20 -14.77 -26.30 -7.37
CA THR A 20 -13.44 -26.90 -7.33
C THR A 20 -12.43 -25.85 -7.78
N TYR A 21 -11.39 -25.66 -6.98
CA TYR A 21 -10.30 -24.73 -7.25
C TYR A 21 -9.11 -25.50 -7.84
N GLY A 22 -8.47 -24.93 -8.85
CA GLY A 22 -7.27 -25.46 -9.50
C GLY A 22 -6.01 -25.26 -8.65
N PRO A 23 -4.87 -25.84 -9.08
CA PRO A 23 -3.59 -25.74 -8.38
C PRO A 23 -3.10 -24.30 -8.22
N HIS A 24 -3.59 -23.36 -9.03
CA HIS A 24 -3.28 -21.93 -8.94
C HIS A 24 -4.33 -21.12 -8.15
N GLY A 25 -5.22 -21.78 -7.42
CA GLY A 25 -6.20 -21.13 -6.55
C GLY A 25 -7.34 -20.41 -7.29
N ALA A 26 -7.46 -20.62 -8.60
CA ALA A 26 -8.57 -20.12 -9.41
C ALA A 26 -9.68 -21.19 -9.52
N PRO A 27 -10.95 -20.80 -9.68
CA PRO A 27 -12.01 -21.76 -9.94
C PRO A 27 -11.75 -22.47 -11.27
N MET A 28 -12.05 -23.78 -11.34
CA MET A 28 -11.90 -24.53 -12.58
C MET A 28 -12.96 -24.10 -13.61
N CYS A 29 -12.56 -24.00 -14.88
CA CYS A 29 -13.51 -23.75 -15.97
C CYS A 29 -14.45 -24.95 -16.13
N LYS A 30 -15.71 -24.68 -16.45
CA LYS A 30 -16.67 -25.72 -16.84
C LYS A 30 -16.46 -26.13 -18.31
N GLY A 31 -16.04 -25.20 -19.16
CA GLY A 31 -15.66 -25.43 -20.55
C GLY A 31 -14.15 -25.47 -20.78
N CYS A 32 -13.77 -25.83 -22.01
CA CYS A 32 -12.38 -26.06 -22.41
C CYS A 32 -11.83 -24.97 -23.35
N THR A 33 -12.48 -23.82 -23.43
CA THR A 33 -12.10 -22.73 -24.35
C THR A 33 -10.93 -21.95 -23.78
N VAL A 34 -9.74 -22.16 -24.35
CA VAL A 34 -8.53 -21.43 -23.96
C VAL A 34 -8.60 -19.99 -24.49
N THR A 35 -8.61 -19.03 -23.57
CA THR A 35 -8.52 -17.59 -23.85
C THR A 35 -7.16 -17.00 -23.46
N GLY A 36 -6.35 -17.75 -22.71
CA GLY A 36 -4.99 -17.36 -22.33
C GLY A 36 -4.13 -18.53 -21.86
N THR A 37 -2.81 -18.30 -21.80
CA THR A 37 -1.84 -19.29 -21.30
C THR A 37 -0.94 -18.60 -20.28
N GLY A 38 -0.82 -19.18 -19.09
CA GLY A 38 0.03 -18.67 -18.01
C GLY A 38 1.52 -18.85 -18.31
N GLY A 39 2.38 -18.13 -17.57
CA GLY A 39 3.83 -18.23 -17.73
C GLY A 39 4.40 -19.61 -17.38
N ASP A 40 3.67 -20.38 -16.58
CA ASP A 40 3.89 -21.78 -16.21
C ASP A 40 3.30 -22.79 -17.21
N ARG A 41 2.74 -22.31 -18.33
CA ARG A 41 2.01 -23.07 -19.37
C ARG A 41 0.64 -23.61 -18.94
N SER A 42 0.09 -23.14 -17.83
CA SER A 42 -1.32 -23.40 -17.47
C SER A 42 -2.27 -22.81 -18.51
N LEU A 43 -3.39 -23.49 -18.77
CA LEU A 43 -4.41 -23.03 -19.72
C LEU A 43 -5.53 -22.31 -18.99
N TRP A 44 -5.93 -21.16 -19.51
CA TRP A 44 -6.93 -20.30 -18.87
C TRP A 44 -8.11 -20.04 -19.79
N GLY A 45 -9.29 -20.00 -19.19
CA GLY A 45 -10.55 -19.65 -19.84
C GLY A 45 -11.23 -18.47 -19.14
N TRP A 46 -12.31 -17.98 -19.74
CA TRP A 46 -13.14 -16.92 -19.17
C TRP A 46 -14.61 -17.33 -19.17
N GLU A 47 -15.17 -17.58 -17.98
CA GLU A 47 -16.54 -18.06 -17.80
C GLU A 47 -17.19 -17.40 -16.58
N ASN A 48 -18.49 -17.11 -16.64
CA ASN A 48 -19.24 -16.51 -15.53
C ASN A 48 -18.60 -15.22 -14.97
N ASN A 49 -18.14 -14.33 -15.87
CA ASN A 49 -17.48 -13.06 -15.57
C ASN A 49 -16.22 -13.16 -14.69
N ARG A 50 -15.52 -14.29 -14.71
CA ARG A 50 -14.24 -14.47 -14.02
C ARG A 50 -13.28 -15.32 -14.86
N ALA A 51 -11.99 -15.15 -14.59
CA ALA A 51 -10.98 -16.07 -15.09
C ALA A 51 -11.11 -17.43 -14.38
N CYS A 52 -10.90 -18.49 -15.13
CA CYS A 52 -10.93 -19.85 -14.61
C CYS A 52 -9.78 -20.67 -15.19
N GLU A 53 -9.32 -21.67 -14.45
CA GLU A 53 -8.23 -22.55 -14.87
C GLU A 53 -8.81 -23.77 -15.60
N ILE A 54 -8.25 -24.11 -16.75
CA ILE A 54 -8.74 -25.21 -17.59
C ILE A 54 -8.06 -26.51 -17.15
N ASP A 55 -8.88 -27.49 -16.79
CA ASP A 55 -8.42 -28.83 -16.47
C ASP A 55 -7.98 -29.55 -17.75
N THR A 56 -6.68 -29.64 -18.01
CA THR A 56 -6.13 -30.34 -19.18
C THR A 56 -6.44 -31.84 -19.18
N SER A 57 -6.72 -32.44 -18.02
CA SER A 57 -7.05 -33.85 -17.90
C SER A 57 -8.52 -34.14 -18.27
N LYS A 58 -9.43 -33.22 -17.95
CA LYS A 58 -10.85 -33.29 -18.37
C LYS A 58 -11.07 -32.79 -19.80
N CYS A 59 -10.27 -31.81 -20.22
CA CYS A 59 -10.25 -31.24 -21.56
C CYS A 59 -9.19 -31.96 -22.40
N LYS A 60 -9.35 -33.27 -22.65
CA LYS A 60 -8.41 -34.00 -23.52
C LYS A 60 -8.23 -33.26 -24.85
N ALA A 61 -6.99 -32.88 -25.10
CA ALA A 61 -6.57 -31.93 -26.12
C ALA A 61 -7.14 -32.26 -27.52
N SER A 62 -8.08 -31.45 -27.99
CA SER A 62 -8.28 -31.26 -29.43
C SER A 62 -7.40 -30.10 -29.86
N ALA A 63 -6.15 -30.44 -30.21
CA ALA A 63 -5.31 -29.60 -31.03
C ALA A 63 -5.98 -29.40 -32.41
N THR A 64 -6.90 -28.44 -32.51
CA THR A 64 -7.37 -27.98 -33.81
C THR A 64 -6.35 -26.97 -34.32
N LYS A 65 -5.47 -27.49 -35.18
CA LYS A 65 -4.59 -26.75 -36.08
C LYS A 65 -5.34 -25.53 -36.63
N LYS A 66 -5.01 -24.33 -36.15
CA LYS A 66 -5.57 -23.12 -36.74
C LYS A 66 -4.86 -22.87 -38.06
N LYS A 67 -5.60 -23.15 -39.14
CA LYS A 67 -5.25 -22.85 -40.53
C LYS A 67 -4.57 -21.49 -40.64
N THR A 68 -3.38 -21.52 -41.21
CA THR A 68 -2.70 -20.38 -41.81
C THR A 68 -3.61 -19.72 -42.84
N SER A 69 -3.88 -18.42 -42.67
CA SER A 69 -4.46 -17.59 -43.73
C SER A 69 -4.14 -16.10 -43.47
N LYS A 70 -3.26 -15.59 -44.34
CA LYS A 70 -2.99 -14.19 -44.72
C LYS A 70 -2.39 -13.24 -43.68
N THR A 71 -1.05 -13.33 -43.60
CA THR A 71 -0.07 -12.22 -43.51
C THR A 71 -0.51 -10.94 -42.77
N THR A 72 -0.81 -11.06 -41.48
CA THR A 72 -0.65 -9.93 -40.55
C THR A 72 0.80 -9.90 -40.09
N LYS A 73 1.53 -8.81 -40.37
CA LYS A 73 2.91 -8.61 -39.89
C LYS A 73 2.94 -8.88 -38.39
N LYS A 74 3.75 -9.86 -37.97
CA LYS A 74 3.95 -10.21 -36.56
C LYS A 74 5.03 -9.32 -35.96
N GLY A 75 4.81 -8.85 -34.74
CA GLY A 75 5.80 -8.11 -33.97
C GLY A 75 6.91 -9.02 -33.42
N PRO A 76 7.97 -8.43 -32.83
CA PRO A 76 9.08 -9.14 -32.18
C PRO A 76 8.66 -10.27 -31.25
N HIS A 77 7.48 -10.18 -30.63
CA HIS A 77 6.98 -11.18 -29.67
C HIS A 77 5.99 -12.19 -30.29
N GLY A 78 5.92 -12.29 -31.62
CA GLY A 78 5.14 -13.31 -32.33
C GLY A 78 3.62 -13.03 -32.41
N SER A 79 3.17 -11.93 -31.79
CA SER A 79 1.80 -11.42 -31.84
C SER A 79 1.54 -10.57 -33.09
N PRO A 80 0.29 -10.46 -33.57
CA PRO A 80 -0.03 -9.56 -34.69
C PRO A 80 0.19 -8.09 -34.29
N LEU A 81 0.69 -7.26 -35.20
CA LEU A 81 0.81 -5.82 -34.96
C LEU A 81 -0.56 -5.13 -34.96
N CYS A 82 -0.74 -4.13 -34.09
CA CYS A 82 -1.93 -3.29 -34.09
C CYS A 82 -2.00 -2.43 -35.35
N THR A 83 -3.22 -2.16 -35.79
CA THR A 83 -3.51 -1.19 -36.86
C THR A 83 -3.56 0.25 -36.33
N GLY A 84 -3.98 0.45 -35.09
CA GLY A 84 -3.93 1.72 -34.38
C GLY A 84 -2.77 1.83 -33.38
N CYS A 85 -2.59 3.04 -32.85
CA CYS A 85 -1.52 3.40 -31.91
C CYS A 85 -2.03 3.58 -30.48
N VAL A 86 -3.18 2.98 -30.15
CA VAL A 86 -3.80 3.10 -28.83
C VAL A 86 -3.17 2.06 -27.91
N ILE A 87 -2.38 2.55 -26.96
CA ILE A 87 -1.71 1.72 -25.98
C ILE A 87 -2.72 1.39 -24.87
N THR A 88 -3.05 0.10 -24.73
CA THR A 88 -3.89 -0.43 -23.66
C THR A 88 -3.11 -1.24 -22.64
N GLY A 89 -1.82 -1.52 -22.91
CA GLY A 89 -0.94 -2.24 -21.99
C GLY A 89 0.54 -2.08 -22.37
N THR A 90 1.43 -2.42 -21.45
CA THR A 90 2.89 -2.45 -21.67
C THR A 90 3.42 -3.79 -21.15
N GLY A 91 4.20 -4.49 -21.97
CA GLY A 91 4.83 -5.75 -21.59
C GLY A 91 5.99 -5.55 -20.62
N GLY A 92 6.42 -6.63 -19.95
CA GLY A 92 7.53 -6.59 -18.98
C GLY A 92 8.88 -6.17 -19.57
N ASP A 93 9.04 -6.28 -20.89
CA ASP A 93 10.17 -5.83 -21.69
C ASP A 93 10.01 -4.40 -22.26
N ARG A 94 8.99 -3.67 -21.81
CA ARG A 94 8.61 -2.32 -22.30
C ARG A 94 8.03 -2.29 -23.72
N SER A 95 7.65 -3.45 -24.28
CA SER A 95 6.85 -3.49 -25.52
C SER A 95 5.47 -2.83 -25.28
N LEU A 96 4.96 -2.11 -26.27
CA LEU A 96 3.66 -1.44 -26.17
C LEU A 96 2.58 -2.32 -26.80
N TRP A 97 1.42 -2.41 -26.16
CA TRP A 97 0.35 -3.32 -26.59
C TRP A 97 -0.98 -2.58 -26.72
N GLY A 98 -1.78 -3.01 -27.69
CA GLY A 98 -3.13 -2.53 -27.96
C GLY A 98 -4.14 -3.68 -28.01
N TRP A 99 -5.41 -3.33 -28.05
CA TRP A 99 -6.52 -4.28 -28.17
C TRP A 99 -7.40 -3.92 -29.35
N GLU A 100 -7.36 -4.74 -30.40
CA GLU A 100 -8.08 -4.49 -31.65
C GLU A 100 -8.62 -5.80 -32.23
N ASN A 101 -9.82 -5.75 -32.82
CA ASN A 101 -10.45 -6.91 -33.45
C ASN A 101 -10.54 -8.13 -32.50
N ASN A 102 -10.89 -7.88 -31.24
CA ASN A 102 -11.07 -8.89 -30.19
C ASN A 102 -9.83 -9.74 -29.88
N ARG A 103 -8.63 -9.19 -30.09
CA ARG A 103 -7.35 -9.82 -29.73
C ARG A 103 -6.33 -8.77 -29.28
N ALA A 104 -5.38 -9.23 -28.47
CA ALA A 104 -4.18 -8.45 -28.17
C ALA A 104 -3.32 -8.32 -29.43
N CYS A 105 -2.75 -7.12 -29.61
CA CYS A 105 -1.83 -6.82 -30.68
C CYS A 105 -0.67 -5.98 -30.15
N GLU A 106 0.48 -6.07 -30.81
CA GLU A 106 1.68 -5.34 -30.43
C GLU A 106 1.77 -4.02 -31.21
N ILE A 107 2.07 -2.91 -30.52
CA ILE A 107 2.11 -1.57 -31.10
C ILE A 107 3.47 -1.36 -31.76
N ASP A 108 3.44 -1.05 -33.06
CA ASP A 108 4.64 -0.70 -33.81
C ASP A 108 5.06 0.74 -33.49
N THR A 109 6.06 0.87 -32.62
CA THR A 109 6.59 2.17 -32.18
C THR A 109 7.20 3.00 -33.32
N SER A 110 7.63 2.34 -34.41
CA SER A 110 8.14 3.02 -35.61
C SER A 110 7.03 3.69 -36.43
N LYS A 111 5.80 3.17 -36.37
CA LYS A 111 4.62 3.77 -37.03
C LYS A 111 3.87 4.77 -36.14
N CYS A 112 4.04 4.65 -34.82
CA CYS A 112 3.28 5.38 -33.83
C CYS A 112 4.01 6.59 -33.22
N THR A 113 5.20 6.94 -33.73
CA THR A 113 5.91 8.16 -33.31
C THR A 113 5.41 9.39 -34.08
N THR A 114 4.97 10.39 -33.30
CA THR A 114 4.43 11.72 -33.65
C THR A 114 2.93 11.80 -34.00
N LYS A 115 2.11 12.05 -32.97
CA LYS A 115 1.06 13.10 -32.97
C LYS A 115 0.48 13.31 -31.57
N LYS A 116 0.84 14.43 -30.94
CA LYS A 116 0.02 15.07 -29.90
C LYS A 116 -1.36 15.32 -30.53
N THR A 117 -2.40 14.69 -30.00
CA THR A 117 -3.77 15.01 -30.37
C THR A 117 -4.50 15.52 -29.14
N THR A 118 -4.46 16.84 -29.01
CA THR A 118 -5.39 17.65 -28.24
C THR A 118 -6.83 17.37 -28.67
N LYS A 119 -7.68 17.20 -27.66
CA LYS A 119 -9.15 17.23 -27.67
C LYS A 119 -9.70 18.23 -28.72
N LYS A 120 -10.48 17.73 -29.69
CA LYS A 120 -11.36 18.55 -30.54
C LYS A 120 -12.76 18.53 -29.94
N THR A 121 -13.12 19.60 -29.23
CA THR A 121 -14.53 20.00 -29.07
C THR A 121 -14.83 20.96 -30.21
N SER A 122 -15.91 20.71 -30.94
CA SER A 122 -16.35 21.57 -32.03
C SER A 122 -16.74 22.94 -31.49
N LYS A 123 -16.15 24.01 -32.03
CA LYS A 123 -16.82 25.31 -32.03
C LYS A 123 -16.49 26.05 -33.33
N LYS A 124 -17.60 26.47 -33.94
CA LYS A 124 -17.81 27.06 -35.25
C LYS A 124 -16.92 28.29 -35.47
N THR A 125 -16.24 28.29 -36.60
CA THR A 125 -15.48 29.40 -37.18
C THR A 125 -16.38 30.57 -37.59
N THR A 126 -15.99 31.79 -37.22
CA THR A 126 -16.26 32.99 -38.01
C THR A 126 -14.98 33.81 -38.14
N LYS A 127 -14.75 34.25 -39.38
CA LYS A 127 -13.57 34.86 -39.98
C LYS A 127 -13.00 36.05 -39.19
N LYS A 128 -11.67 36.18 -39.15
CA LYS A 128 -10.98 37.46 -38.95
C LYS A 128 -10.17 37.78 -40.21
N SER A 129 -10.52 38.91 -40.83
CA SER A 129 -9.76 39.57 -41.90
C SER A 129 -8.75 40.55 -41.28
N THR A 130 -7.60 40.66 -41.92
CA THR A 130 -6.36 41.35 -41.55
C THR A 130 -6.21 42.71 -42.23
N LYS A 131 -5.65 43.69 -41.51
CA LYS A 131 -4.65 44.73 -41.90
C LYS A 131 -4.83 45.98 -41.02
N LYS A 132 -3.88 46.89 -40.75
CA LYS A 132 -2.40 47.01 -40.72
C LYS A 132 -2.15 48.53 -40.83
N THR A 133 -1.50 49.19 -39.86
CA THR A 133 -0.69 50.44 -40.02
C THR A 133 -0.06 50.84 -38.67
N THR A 134 1.25 50.62 -38.41
CA THR A 134 2.41 51.57 -38.48
C THR A 134 2.28 52.88 -37.67
N LYS A 135 3.01 53.01 -36.54
CA LYS A 135 4.27 53.82 -36.30
C LYS A 135 4.10 55.33 -36.60
N LYS A 136 4.41 56.30 -35.71
CA LYS A 136 5.75 56.59 -35.12
C LYS A 136 5.71 57.71 -34.04
N THR A 137 6.50 57.53 -32.97
CA THR A 137 7.40 58.46 -32.20
C THR A 137 6.97 59.85 -31.68
N THR A 138 7.23 60.12 -30.39
CA THR A 138 8.36 60.97 -29.92
C THR A 138 8.76 60.67 -28.45
N LYS A 139 9.82 61.32 -27.95
CA LYS A 139 11.00 60.77 -27.24
C LYS A 139 11.46 61.66 -26.06
N LYS A 140 11.97 61.08 -24.95
CA LYS A 140 13.10 61.56 -24.08
C LYS A 140 13.33 60.59 -22.88
N THR A 141 14.38 59.74 -22.75
CA THR A 141 15.79 59.91 -22.24
C THR A 141 15.93 60.71 -20.94
N THR A 142 16.72 60.40 -19.88
CA THR A 142 17.58 59.29 -19.36
C THR A 142 18.23 59.83 -18.07
N LYS A 143 18.49 59.03 -17.02
CA LYS A 143 19.84 58.85 -16.39
C LYS A 143 19.80 58.06 -15.06
N LYS A 144 20.95 57.46 -14.78
CA LYS A 144 21.36 56.48 -13.75
C LYS A 144 22.53 57.09 -12.99
N THR A 145 22.60 56.99 -11.65
CA THR A 145 23.88 57.08 -10.91
C THR A 145 23.85 56.39 -9.53
N THR A 146 24.98 55.78 -9.20
CA THR A 146 25.47 55.04 -8.02
C THR A 146 25.89 55.96 -6.84
N ILE A 147 26.11 55.40 -5.62
CA ILE A 147 27.14 55.68 -4.55
C ILE A 147 26.55 55.21 -3.18
N ARG A 148 27.05 54.23 -2.39
CA ARG A 148 28.29 53.95 -1.60
C ARG A 148 28.32 54.56 -0.16
N THR A 149 28.30 53.67 0.86
CA THR A 149 28.92 53.67 2.24
C THR A 149 28.95 54.91 3.16
N THR A 150 28.65 54.74 4.47
CA THR A 150 29.63 54.82 5.61
C THR A 150 29.03 54.65 7.04
N LYS A 151 29.88 54.12 7.94
CA LYS A 151 29.81 53.95 9.42
C LYS A 151 30.14 55.23 10.19
N LYS A 152 29.66 55.38 11.44
CA LYS A 152 30.30 56.01 12.65
C LYS A 152 29.26 56.24 13.76
N THR A 153 29.48 56.33 15.08
CA THR A 153 30.45 55.85 16.11
C THR A 153 29.89 56.27 17.49
N THR A 154 30.05 55.40 18.49
CA THR A 154 30.23 55.58 19.95
C THR A 154 30.23 56.97 20.64
N LYS A 155 29.56 57.06 21.82
CA LYS A 155 30.19 57.46 23.12
C LYS A 155 29.28 57.23 24.36
N ARG A 156 29.92 57.22 25.54
CA ARG A 156 29.59 56.61 26.84
C ARG A 156 29.68 57.65 27.98
N THR A 157 28.83 57.55 29.01
CA THR A 157 28.95 58.13 30.39
C THR A 157 27.75 57.60 31.21
N THR A 158 27.74 57.20 32.50
CA THR A 158 28.65 57.23 33.67
C THR A 158 28.13 56.26 34.77
N LEU A 159 28.99 55.86 35.73
CA LEU A 159 28.78 54.84 36.79
C LEU A 159 28.14 55.33 38.11
N LYS A 160 27.54 54.37 38.86
CA LYS A 160 27.71 53.98 40.30
C LYS A 160 26.37 53.80 41.05
N THR A 161 26.16 53.02 42.12
CA THR A 161 26.60 51.70 42.66
C THR A 161 25.76 51.49 43.94
N THR A 162 25.08 50.35 44.16
CA THR A 162 24.78 49.85 45.53
C THR A 162 24.54 48.34 45.56
N LYS A 163 24.81 47.72 46.71
CA LYS A 163 25.38 46.39 46.97
C LYS A 163 24.38 45.22 47.15
N ARG A 164 24.94 44.00 47.00
CA ARG A 164 24.67 42.70 47.71
C ARG A 164 23.32 42.02 47.39
N THR A 165 23.20 40.70 47.19
CA THR A 165 23.96 39.55 47.70
C THR A 165 23.77 38.34 46.76
N THR A 166 24.81 37.55 46.56
CA THR A 166 24.82 36.29 45.79
C THR A 166 24.20 35.14 46.58
N VAL A 167 23.23 34.44 45.97
CA VAL A 167 22.91 33.04 46.31
C VAL A 167 22.89 32.24 45.00
N ALA A 168 23.84 31.32 44.89
CA ALA A 168 23.96 30.38 43.78
C ALA A 168 22.78 29.40 43.79
N LYS A 169 22.00 29.35 42.70
CA LYS A 169 21.10 28.23 42.42
C LYS A 169 21.61 27.44 41.22
N LYS A 170 22.32 26.37 41.58
CA LYS A 170 22.80 25.26 40.76
C LYS A 170 21.74 24.86 39.73
N THR A 171 21.89 25.31 38.48
CA THR A 171 21.09 24.82 37.35
C THR A 171 21.73 23.52 36.88
N THR A 172 21.23 22.41 37.39
CA THR A 172 21.52 21.09 36.83
C THR A 172 20.86 20.99 35.47
N THR A 173 21.63 21.28 34.42
CA THR A 173 21.37 20.81 33.06
C THR A 173 21.29 19.29 33.07
N LYS A 174 20.09 18.72 33.14
CA LYS A 174 19.85 17.34 32.74
C LYS A 174 19.99 17.27 31.22
N LYS A 175 21.19 16.93 30.76
CA LYS A 175 21.36 16.26 29.47
C LYS A 175 20.56 14.97 29.52
N ASN A 176 19.40 14.93 28.87
CA ASN A 176 18.75 13.67 28.54
C ASN A 176 19.53 13.01 27.40
N ASN A 177 20.63 12.36 27.75
CA ASN A 177 21.22 11.31 26.92
C ASN A 177 20.33 10.09 27.07
N ASN A 178 19.34 9.92 26.18
CA ASN A 178 18.54 8.70 26.14
C ASN A 178 18.69 8.02 24.78
N THR A 179 19.84 7.37 24.59
CA THR A 179 20.17 6.56 23.41
C THR A 179 19.81 5.07 23.57
N ASN A 180 18.99 4.69 24.56
CA ASN A 180 18.70 3.27 24.88
C ASN A 180 17.20 2.96 25.12
N ASN A 181 16.29 3.50 24.30
CA ASN A 181 14.85 3.25 24.51
C ASN A 181 14.33 1.89 23.97
N GLY A 182 15.12 1.13 23.20
CA GLY A 182 14.75 -0.22 22.72
C GLY A 182 15.25 -1.37 23.57
N SER A 183 16.32 -1.15 24.33
CA SER A 183 17.06 -2.19 25.07
C SER A 183 16.40 -2.59 26.39
N ASN A 184 15.50 -1.77 26.94
CA ASN A 184 14.83 -2.00 28.23
C ASN A 184 13.42 -2.61 28.12
N ILE A 185 13.02 -3.08 26.94
CA ILE A 185 11.69 -3.70 26.78
C ILE A 185 11.75 -5.15 27.25
N LYS A 186 10.88 -5.48 28.21
CA LYS A 186 10.77 -6.82 28.79
C LYS A 186 10.41 -7.84 27.72
N VAL A 187 11.26 -8.86 27.56
CA VAL A 187 11.00 -10.05 26.74
C VAL A 187 10.06 -10.99 27.48
N LEU A 188 9.07 -11.53 26.77
CA LEU A 188 8.01 -12.39 27.30
C LEU A 188 8.06 -13.80 26.70
N GLY A 189 8.66 -13.97 25.52
CA GLY A 189 8.71 -15.24 24.80
C GLY A 189 10.09 -15.58 24.25
N GLN A 190 10.24 -16.82 23.79
CA GLN A 190 11.48 -17.29 23.18
C GLN A 190 11.68 -16.70 21.79
N LYS A 191 12.94 -16.57 21.38
CA LYS A 191 13.31 -16.14 20.03
C LYS A 191 13.03 -17.25 19.01
N ARG A 192 12.41 -16.88 17.91
CA ARG A 192 12.02 -17.77 16.80
C ARG A 192 12.41 -17.15 15.46
N ASN A 193 12.55 -17.95 14.41
CA ASN A 193 12.76 -17.47 13.05
C ASN A 193 11.44 -17.14 12.37
N GLY A 194 11.45 -16.12 11.53
CA GLY A 194 10.29 -15.78 10.72
C GLY A 194 10.64 -15.01 9.45
N ARG A 195 9.60 -14.73 8.68
CA ARG A 195 9.67 -13.99 7.41
C ARG A 195 8.78 -12.77 7.47
N THR A 196 9.05 -11.82 6.58
CA THR A 196 8.23 -10.62 6.46
C THR A 196 7.76 -10.38 5.03
N THR A 197 6.62 -9.73 4.91
CA THR A 197 6.18 -9.04 3.69
C THR A 197 5.78 -7.61 4.04
N ARG A 198 5.14 -6.91 3.10
CA ARG A 198 4.66 -5.55 3.28
C ARG A 198 3.29 -5.39 2.61
N TYR A 199 2.38 -4.68 3.27
CA TYR A 199 1.07 -4.38 2.72
C TYR A 199 0.47 -3.09 3.29
N TRP A 200 -0.52 -2.56 2.60
CA TRP A 200 -1.47 -1.58 3.12
C TRP A 200 -2.73 -1.61 2.24
N ASP A 201 -3.75 -2.33 2.70
CA ASP A 201 -5.01 -2.56 1.99
C ASP A 201 -6.16 -1.63 2.46
N CYS A 202 -5.90 -0.84 3.50
CA CYS A 202 -6.83 0.03 4.22
C CYS A 202 -7.99 -0.70 4.94
N CYS A 203 -8.03 -2.02 4.93
CA CYS A 203 -9.11 -2.78 5.54
C CYS A 203 -9.16 -2.59 7.05
N LYS A 204 -10.34 -2.80 7.64
CA LYS A 204 -10.46 -3.00 9.09
C LYS A 204 -9.58 -4.18 9.51
N PRO A 205 -8.60 -3.98 10.41
CA PRO A 205 -7.77 -5.07 10.92
C PRO A 205 -8.59 -6.13 11.67
N SER A 206 -8.20 -7.41 11.62
CA SER A 206 -8.96 -8.48 12.28
C SER A 206 -9.01 -8.35 13.80
N CYS A 207 -7.96 -7.83 14.45
CA CYS A 207 -7.94 -7.60 15.90
C CYS A 207 -8.77 -6.37 16.33
N SER A 208 -9.43 -5.69 15.39
CA SER A 208 -10.42 -4.65 15.67
C SER A 208 -11.82 -5.20 15.97
N TRP A 209 -12.03 -6.51 15.81
CA TRP A 209 -13.28 -7.14 16.19
C TRP A 209 -13.27 -7.53 17.68
N SER A 210 -14.43 -7.35 18.33
CA SER A 210 -14.65 -7.82 19.69
C SER A 210 -14.48 -9.34 19.80
N GLY A 211 -14.01 -9.81 20.97
CA GLY A 211 -13.90 -11.24 21.28
C GLY A 211 -12.73 -11.97 20.60
N LYS A 212 -11.85 -11.27 19.87
CA LYS A 212 -10.69 -11.89 19.22
C LYS A 212 -9.57 -12.26 20.19
N ALA A 213 -9.40 -11.51 21.28
CA ALA A 213 -8.44 -11.76 22.34
C ALA A 213 -8.89 -11.10 23.66
N ASN A 214 -8.27 -11.47 24.77
CA ASN A 214 -8.46 -10.81 26.06
C ASN A 214 -7.66 -9.50 26.10
N VAL A 215 -8.32 -8.38 25.83
CA VAL A 215 -7.69 -7.07 25.65
C VAL A 215 -8.52 -5.95 26.30
N SER A 216 -7.87 -4.84 26.63
CA SER A 216 -8.51 -3.64 27.20
C SER A 216 -9.57 -3.02 26.28
N HIS A 217 -9.31 -3.08 24.97
CA HIS A 217 -10.18 -2.58 23.91
C HIS A 217 -9.67 -3.19 22.58
N PRO A 218 -10.52 -3.54 21.60
CA PRO A 218 -10.05 -3.97 20.28
C PRO A 218 -9.20 -2.90 19.58
N VAL A 219 -8.48 -3.25 18.51
CA VAL A 219 -7.73 -2.23 17.76
C VAL A 219 -8.68 -1.18 17.17
N ASN A 220 -8.41 0.10 17.44
CA ASN A 220 -9.16 1.23 16.90
C ASN A 220 -9.21 1.17 15.37
N THR A 221 -10.38 1.48 14.82
CA THR A 221 -10.60 1.70 13.38
C THR A 221 -11.02 3.12 13.13
N CYS A 222 -10.85 3.59 11.90
CA CYS A 222 -11.12 4.97 11.52
C CYS A 222 -12.12 5.04 10.37
N LYS A 223 -12.91 6.12 10.36
CA LYS A 223 -13.72 6.52 9.21
C LYS A 223 -12.82 7.01 8.07
N ARG A 224 -13.41 7.28 6.90
CA ARG A 224 -12.71 7.85 5.73
C ARG A 224 -11.96 9.16 6.03
N ASN A 225 -12.49 9.99 6.91
CA ASN A 225 -11.87 11.25 7.34
C ASN A 225 -10.76 11.07 8.41
N GLY A 226 -10.48 9.84 8.84
CA GLY A 226 -9.47 9.53 9.85
C GLY A 226 -9.94 9.61 11.30
N SER A 227 -11.21 9.94 11.59
CA SER A 227 -11.72 9.92 12.97
C SER A 227 -11.94 8.48 13.45
N ILE A 228 -11.58 8.20 14.70
CA ILE A 228 -11.82 6.89 15.34
C ILE A 228 -13.32 6.56 15.34
N ILE A 229 -13.64 5.30 15.10
CA ILE A 229 -15.00 4.75 15.19
C ILE A 229 -15.16 4.12 16.58
N SER A 230 -16.19 4.54 17.31
CA SER A 230 -16.53 3.97 18.62
C SER A 230 -17.25 2.64 18.53
N ASP A 231 -18.00 2.40 17.45
CA ASP A 231 -18.61 1.10 17.16
C ASP A 231 -17.55 0.12 16.65
N VAL A 232 -17.01 -0.67 17.58
CA VAL A 232 -16.05 -1.74 17.29
C VAL A 232 -16.61 -2.83 16.36
N ASN A 233 -17.93 -2.93 16.20
CA ASN A 233 -18.59 -3.89 15.32
C ASN A 233 -18.93 -3.30 13.94
N ALA A 234 -18.59 -2.03 13.68
CA ALA A 234 -18.76 -1.41 12.37
C ALA A 234 -18.12 -2.26 11.27
N ARG A 235 -18.86 -2.43 10.17
CA ARG A 235 -18.43 -3.26 9.03
C ARG A 235 -17.18 -2.69 8.37
N SER A 236 -16.29 -3.58 7.93
CA SER A 236 -15.05 -3.23 7.24
C SER A 236 -15.35 -2.51 5.92
N GLY A 237 -14.57 -1.48 5.59
CA GLY A 237 -14.64 -0.81 4.29
C GLY A 237 -14.23 -1.70 3.11
N CYS A 238 -13.50 -2.80 3.36
CA CYS A 238 -13.24 -3.84 2.37
C CYS A 238 -14.42 -4.77 2.12
N ASP A 239 -15.47 -4.65 2.94
CA ASP A 239 -16.71 -5.40 2.85
C ASP A 239 -17.91 -4.43 2.74
N GLY A 240 -17.69 -3.26 2.13
CA GLY A 240 -18.74 -2.26 1.88
C GLY A 240 -19.18 -1.41 3.08
N GLY A 241 -18.48 -1.50 4.21
CA GLY A 241 -18.71 -0.66 5.39
C GLY A 241 -17.89 0.64 5.42
N ASP A 242 -17.75 1.20 6.63
CA ASP A 242 -17.09 2.50 6.87
C ASP A 242 -15.88 2.42 7.81
N ALA A 243 -15.51 1.22 8.29
CA ALA A 243 -14.35 1.02 9.15
C ALA A 243 -13.09 0.65 8.36
N PHE A 244 -12.05 1.46 8.51
CA PHE A 244 -10.76 1.30 7.86
C PHE A 244 -9.61 1.24 8.87
N ALA A 245 -8.44 0.79 8.45
CA ALA A 245 -7.21 0.97 9.22
C ALA A 245 -6.95 2.47 9.46
N CYS A 246 -6.60 2.83 10.70
CA CYS A 246 -6.26 4.21 11.04
C CYS A 246 -4.89 4.58 10.46
N THR A 247 -4.80 5.75 9.81
CA THR A 247 -3.57 6.18 9.12
C THR A 247 -2.43 6.58 10.06
N ASP A 248 -2.67 6.64 11.37
CA ASP A 248 -1.63 6.82 12.37
C ASP A 248 -1.05 5.48 12.86
N GLN A 249 -1.63 4.34 12.45
CA GLN A 249 -1.13 2.99 12.64
C GLN A 249 -0.14 2.59 11.52
N THR A 250 0.78 3.50 11.21
CA THR A 250 1.87 3.31 10.24
C THR A 250 3.22 3.27 10.95
N PRO A 251 4.27 2.68 10.35
CA PRO A 251 5.57 2.55 10.98
C PRO A 251 6.34 3.87 11.05
N TRP A 252 7.23 3.98 12.03
CA TRP A 252 8.11 5.13 12.20
C TRP A 252 9.44 4.73 12.86
N ALA A 253 10.48 5.51 12.58
CA ALA A 253 11.79 5.33 13.18
C ALA A 253 11.84 5.99 14.57
N ILE A 254 12.36 5.28 15.55
CA ILE A 254 12.74 5.83 16.87
C ILE A 254 14.16 6.39 16.80
N ASN A 255 15.05 5.65 16.14
CA ASN A 255 16.42 6.03 15.80
C ASN A 255 16.88 5.17 14.61
N ASP A 256 18.15 5.27 14.22
CA ASP A 256 18.67 4.53 13.06
C ASP A 256 18.59 3.00 13.20
N ASN A 257 18.55 2.46 14.41
CA ASN A 257 18.56 1.01 14.66
C ASN A 257 17.23 0.45 15.17
N LEU A 258 16.29 1.31 15.58
CA LEU A 258 15.00 0.91 16.12
C LEU A 258 13.84 1.63 15.40
N SER A 259 12.86 0.85 14.95
CA SER A 259 11.54 1.36 14.51
C SER A 259 10.41 0.72 15.28
N TYR A 260 9.28 1.41 15.33
CA TYR A 260 8.01 0.84 15.76
C TYR A 260 7.03 0.77 14.58
N GLY A 261 6.06 -0.13 14.67
CA GLY A 261 5.01 -0.22 13.67
C GLY A 261 3.99 -1.30 14.01
N PHE A 262 3.30 -1.77 12.97
CA PHE A 262 2.19 -2.68 13.09
C PHE A 262 2.29 -3.75 12.01
N ALA A 263 1.69 -4.91 12.26
CA ALA A 263 1.74 -6.02 11.32
C ALA A 263 0.45 -6.85 11.35
N ALA A 264 0.17 -7.53 10.25
CA ALA A 264 -0.57 -8.78 10.29
C ALA A 264 0.39 -9.91 10.64
N ALA A 265 -0.07 -10.91 11.39
CA ALA A 265 0.79 -12.06 11.69
C ALA A 265 0.06 -13.40 11.56
N HIS A 266 0.85 -14.43 11.27
CA HIS A 266 0.47 -15.82 11.41
C HIS A 266 1.61 -16.55 12.12
N ILE A 267 1.40 -16.96 13.37
CA ILE A 267 2.44 -17.45 14.26
C ILE A 267 2.16 -18.90 14.61
N SER A 268 3.11 -19.78 14.29
CA SER A 268 2.93 -21.23 14.49
C SER A 268 2.76 -21.56 15.97
N GLY A 269 1.79 -22.44 16.27
CA GLY A 269 1.37 -22.82 17.62
C GLY A 269 0.46 -21.81 18.33
N GLY A 270 -0.01 -20.77 17.62
CA GLY A 270 -0.90 -19.75 18.16
C GLY A 270 -2.20 -19.60 17.39
N SER A 271 -3.03 -18.66 17.85
CA SER A 271 -4.22 -18.18 17.16
C SER A 271 -4.41 -16.68 17.40
N GLU A 272 -5.46 -16.08 16.83
CA GLU A 272 -5.78 -14.66 17.07
C GLU A 272 -5.87 -14.31 18.56
N SER A 273 -6.35 -15.23 19.40
CA SER A 273 -6.43 -15.00 20.85
C SER A 273 -5.06 -14.83 21.50
N SER A 274 -4.02 -15.45 20.93
CA SER A 274 -2.64 -15.36 21.41
C SER A 274 -1.91 -14.13 20.88
N TRP A 275 -2.05 -13.78 19.60
CA TRP A 275 -1.24 -12.73 18.99
C TRP A 275 -1.95 -11.38 18.85
N CYS A 276 -3.29 -11.32 18.87
CA CYS A 276 -3.96 -10.03 18.73
C CYS A 276 -3.52 -9.08 19.84
N CYS A 277 -3.05 -7.92 19.41
CA CYS A 277 -2.49 -6.85 20.21
C CYS A 277 -1.23 -7.19 21.01
N ALA A 278 -0.64 -8.38 20.80
CA ALA A 278 0.68 -8.70 21.31
C ALA A 278 1.74 -7.92 20.53
N CYS A 279 2.90 -7.69 21.17
CA CYS A 279 4.02 -7.03 20.53
C CYS A 279 5.20 -7.97 20.38
N TYR A 280 5.90 -7.84 19.26
CA TYR A 280 7.05 -8.66 18.93
C TYR A 280 8.22 -7.77 18.54
N ARG A 281 9.40 -8.07 19.07
CA ARG A 281 10.65 -7.48 18.62
C ARG A 281 11.20 -8.32 17.49
N LEU A 282 11.17 -7.76 16.29
CA LEU A 282 11.80 -8.31 15.10
C LEU A 282 13.25 -7.83 15.05
N THR A 283 14.20 -8.73 14.86
CA THR A 283 15.60 -8.41 14.54
C THR A 283 15.89 -8.98 13.15
N PHE A 284 16.09 -8.10 12.17
CA PHE A 284 16.29 -8.50 10.78
C PHE A 284 17.64 -9.21 10.61
N THR A 285 17.66 -10.30 9.86
CA THR A 285 18.83 -11.19 9.75
C THR A 285 19.54 -11.07 8.40
N ASP A 286 18.94 -10.41 7.42
CA ASP A 286 19.46 -10.23 6.07
C ASP A 286 19.09 -8.85 5.47
N THR A 287 19.41 -8.68 4.17
CA THR A 287 19.27 -7.43 3.39
C THR A 287 20.09 -6.24 3.93
N ALA A 288 19.84 -5.03 3.41
CA ALA A 288 20.49 -3.79 3.83
C ALA A 288 20.13 -3.34 5.26
N ILE A 289 19.13 -3.98 5.90
CA ILE A 289 18.69 -3.65 7.26
C ILE A 289 19.05 -4.71 8.30
N LYS A 290 19.91 -5.67 7.95
CA LYS A 290 20.42 -6.69 8.88
C LYS A 290 20.89 -6.04 10.19
N GLY A 291 20.45 -6.60 11.32
CA GLY A 291 20.76 -6.13 12.67
C GLY A 291 19.88 -5.00 13.18
N LYS A 292 19.12 -4.30 12.31
CA LYS A 292 18.10 -3.36 12.78
C LYS A 292 16.98 -4.10 13.50
N GLN A 293 16.33 -3.41 14.42
CA GLN A 293 15.23 -3.92 15.21
C GLN A 293 13.95 -3.15 14.90
N MET A 294 12.83 -3.87 14.82
CA MET A 294 11.51 -3.28 14.71
C MET A 294 10.59 -3.92 15.75
N ILE A 295 9.91 -3.10 16.56
CA ILE A 295 8.87 -3.61 17.47
C ILE A 295 7.52 -3.36 16.84
N VAL A 296 6.78 -4.44 16.62
CA VAL A 296 5.47 -4.38 15.97
C VAL A 296 4.40 -4.82 16.94
N GLN A 297 3.27 -4.11 16.92
CA GLN A 297 2.02 -4.64 17.49
C GLN A 297 1.25 -5.38 16.40
N VAL A 298 0.82 -6.60 16.69
CA VAL A 298 -0.02 -7.37 15.76
C VAL A 298 -1.45 -6.88 15.86
N THR A 299 -1.98 -6.36 14.76
CA THR A 299 -3.35 -5.82 14.69
C THR A 299 -4.25 -6.60 13.72
N ASN A 300 -3.67 -7.49 12.93
CA ASN A 300 -4.37 -8.27 11.93
C ASN A 300 -3.81 -9.70 11.87
N THR A 301 -4.55 -10.58 11.21
CA THR A 301 -4.10 -11.93 10.86
C THR A 301 -3.95 -12.03 9.36
N GLY A 302 -2.84 -12.58 8.88
CA GLY A 302 -2.65 -12.90 7.47
C GLY A 302 -2.93 -14.38 7.24
N GLY A 303 -4.14 -14.71 6.79
CA GLY A 303 -4.59 -16.10 6.63
C GLY A 303 -3.94 -16.85 5.46
N ASP A 304 -3.28 -16.13 4.55
CA ASP A 304 -2.54 -16.63 3.38
C ASP A 304 -1.03 -16.74 3.64
N LEU A 305 -0.58 -16.40 4.85
CA LEU A 305 0.83 -16.33 5.18
C LEU A 305 1.37 -17.69 5.65
N GLY A 306 2.65 -17.95 5.35
CA GLY A 306 3.36 -19.11 5.89
C GLY A 306 3.47 -19.06 7.42
N GLU A 307 4.01 -20.12 8.02
CA GLU A 307 4.27 -20.12 9.45
C GLU A 307 5.28 -19.02 9.86
N ASN A 308 5.01 -18.35 10.98
CA ASN A 308 5.87 -17.32 11.56
C ASN A 308 6.13 -16.15 10.60
N HIS A 309 5.06 -15.68 9.98
CA HIS A 309 5.11 -14.62 8.98
C HIS A 309 4.49 -13.34 9.56
N PHE A 310 5.19 -12.22 9.37
CA PHE A 310 4.71 -10.89 9.72
C PHE A 310 4.58 -10.02 8.47
N ASP A 311 3.35 -9.70 8.07
CA ASP A 311 3.09 -8.78 6.97
C ASP A 311 3.07 -7.35 7.51
N LEU A 312 4.11 -6.56 7.23
CA LEU A 312 4.30 -5.25 7.83
C LEU A 312 3.35 -4.23 7.21
N GLN A 313 2.61 -3.49 8.04
CA GLN A 313 1.69 -2.44 7.58
C GLN A 313 2.47 -1.23 7.10
N ILE A 314 2.76 -1.16 5.80
CA ILE A 314 3.59 -0.13 5.18
C ILE A 314 2.76 0.51 4.06
N PRO A 315 2.32 1.77 4.20
CA PRO A 315 1.61 2.45 3.14
C PRO A 315 2.39 2.46 1.81
N GLY A 316 1.73 2.04 0.74
CA GLY A 316 2.38 1.82 -0.55
C GLY A 316 3.17 0.51 -0.64
N GLY A 317 3.00 -0.41 0.31
CA GLY A 317 3.55 -1.78 0.29
C GLY A 317 2.82 -2.75 -0.63
N GLY A 318 1.64 -2.37 -1.12
CA GLY A 318 0.77 -3.20 -1.96
C GLY A 318 -0.58 -3.40 -1.29
N LEU A 319 -1.64 -3.50 -2.10
CA LEU A 319 -3.01 -3.70 -1.62
C LEU A 319 -3.25 -5.18 -1.22
N GLY A 320 -2.51 -6.12 -1.80
CA GLY A 320 -2.70 -7.54 -1.52
C GLY A 320 -4.02 -8.07 -2.07
N ALA A 321 -4.71 -8.96 -1.34
CA ALA A 321 -5.96 -9.54 -1.81
C ALA A 321 -7.12 -8.54 -1.89
N PHE A 322 -7.14 -7.52 -1.03
CA PHE A 322 -8.27 -6.60 -0.87
C PHE A 322 -7.92 -5.17 -1.29
N ASP A 323 -8.93 -4.35 -1.61
CA ASP A 323 -8.75 -2.92 -1.88
C ASP A 323 -9.79 -2.10 -1.13
N GLY A 324 -9.52 -1.82 0.14
CA GLY A 324 -10.27 -0.84 0.91
C GLY A 324 -9.84 0.59 0.62
N CYS A 325 -8.64 0.78 0.06
CA CYS A 325 -8.06 2.11 -0.13
C CYS A 325 -8.79 2.92 -1.19
N SER A 326 -9.20 2.28 -2.28
CA SER A 326 -9.99 2.92 -3.33
C SER A 326 -11.29 3.50 -2.75
N SER A 327 -11.96 2.75 -1.89
CA SER A 327 -13.16 3.25 -1.22
C SER A 327 -12.80 4.30 -0.17
N GLN A 328 -11.85 4.04 0.73
CA GLN A 328 -11.50 4.94 1.84
C GLN A 328 -11.23 6.37 1.36
N PHE A 329 -10.40 6.49 0.32
CA PHE A 329 -9.91 7.77 -0.18
C PHE A 329 -10.62 8.25 -1.45
N ASN A 330 -11.67 7.54 -1.89
CA ASN A 330 -12.39 7.82 -3.13
C ASN A 330 -11.44 8.03 -4.33
N THR A 331 -10.61 7.03 -4.59
CA THR A 331 -9.53 7.08 -5.59
C THR A 331 -9.35 5.72 -6.28
N ASN A 332 -8.51 5.67 -7.30
CA ASN A 332 -8.07 4.40 -7.90
C ASN A 332 -6.75 3.96 -7.24
N ALA A 333 -6.83 3.29 -6.08
CA ALA A 333 -5.66 2.89 -5.32
C ALA A 333 -4.81 1.82 -6.05
N ALA A 334 -5.42 1.05 -6.96
CA ALA A 334 -4.70 0.10 -7.82
C ALA A 334 -3.68 0.80 -8.74
N SER A 335 -3.79 2.10 -8.96
CA SER A 335 -2.81 2.89 -9.71
C SER A 335 -1.59 3.34 -8.89
N TRP A 336 -1.58 3.12 -7.57
CA TRP A 336 -0.47 3.54 -6.71
C TRP A 336 0.80 2.72 -6.95
N GLY A 337 0.70 1.49 -7.43
CA GLY A 337 1.84 0.62 -7.68
C GLY A 337 1.38 -0.82 -7.90
N ASP A 338 2.29 -1.76 -7.81
CA ASP A 338 1.95 -3.18 -7.99
C ASP A 338 0.98 -3.65 -6.91
N ARG A 339 0.06 -4.56 -7.31
CA ARG A 339 -0.92 -5.15 -6.39
C ARG A 339 -0.25 -5.74 -5.15
N TYR A 340 0.85 -6.43 -5.35
CA TYR A 340 1.73 -6.99 -4.32
C TYR A 340 3.10 -6.34 -4.45
N GLY A 341 3.62 -5.75 -3.36
CA GLY A 341 4.90 -5.04 -3.36
C GLY A 341 4.79 -3.52 -3.58
N GLY A 342 3.69 -3.04 -4.17
CA GLY A 342 3.30 -1.62 -4.19
C GLY A 342 4.26 -0.71 -4.96
N LEU A 343 4.59 0.43 -4.35
CA LEU A 343 5.44 1.46 -4.94
C LEU A 343 6.90 0.99 -5.14
N HIS A 344 7.54 1.47 -6.20
CA HIS A 344 8.96 1.19 -6.51
C HIS A 344 9.94 2.30 -6.09
N SER A 345 9.45 3.48 -5.69
CA SER A 345 10.32 4.61 -5.36
C SER A 345 9.71 5.55 -4.32
N VAL A 346 10.58 6.23 -3.58
CA VAL A 346 10.20 7.23 -2.57
C VAL A 346 9.44 8.42 -3.16
N SER A 347 9.71 8.79 -4.41
CA SER A 347 8.99 9.85 -5.12
C SER A 347 7.51 9.49 -5.31
N GLY A 348 7.21 8.21 -5.48
CA GLY A 348 5.84 7.72 -5.59
C GLY A 348 5.02 7.90 -4.30
N CYS A 349 5.65 8.07 -3.13
CA CYS A 349 4.91 8.40 -1.90
C CYS A 349 4.12 9.72 -2.01
N SER A 350 4.45 10.60 -2.96
CA SER A 350 3.69 11.84 -3.18
C SER A 350 2.31 11.63 -3.80
N THR A 351 2.04 10.47 -4.40
CA THR A 351 0.74 10.11 -4.99
C THR A 351 -0.25 9.57 -3.96
N LEU A 352 0.24 9.16 -2.78
CA LEU A 352 -0.58 8.67 -1.69
C LEU A 352 -1.25 9.83 -0.91
N PRO A 353 -2.41 9.58 -0.28
CA PRO A 353 -3.02 10.51 0.68
C PRO A 353 -2.02 11.04 1.69
N LYS A 354 -2.15 12.33 2.05
CA LYS A 354 -1.14 13.04 2.86
C LYS A 354 -0.81 12.32 4.17
N SER A 355 -1.80 11.72 4.81
CA SER A 355 -1.69 10.97 6.06
C SER A 355 -0.83 9.70 5.92
N LEU A 356 -0.73 9.12 4.73
CA LEU A 356 0.02 7.88 4.47
C LEU A 356 1.47 8.12 4.04
N GLN A 357 1.81 9.34 3.62
CA GLN A 357 3.11 9.63 3.01
C GLN A 357 4.29 9.42 3.97
N ALA A 358 4.09 9.62 5.28
CA ALA A 358 5.14 9.43 6.28
C ALA A 358 5.54 7.94 6.39
N GLY A 359 4.56 7.06 6.58
CA GLY A 359 4.78 5.60 6.59
C GLY A 359 5.33 5.08 5.27
N CYS A 360 4.87 5.63 4.13
CA CYS A 360 5.44 5.29 2.83
C CYS A 360 6.92 5.68 2.73
N LYS A 361 7.30 6.89 3.14
CA LYS A 361 8.70 7.33 3.11
C LYS A 361 9.58 6.54 4.08
N TRP A 362 9.04 6.09 5.22
CA TRP A 362 9.75 5.22 6.15
C TRP A 362 10.26 3.94 5.45
N ARG A 363 9.47 3.35 4.54
CA ARG A 363 9.85 2.19 3.74
C ARG A 363 11.18 2.38 3.01
N PHE A 364 11.33 3.53 2.34
CA PHE A 364 12.52 3.80 1.53
C PHE A 364 13.69 4.34 2.37
N ASN A 365 13.40 5.00 3.48
CA ASN A 365 14.41 5.67 4.30
C ASN A 365 15.01 4.78 5.38
N TRP A 366 14.23 4.39 6.39
CA TRP A 366 14.72 3.60 7.52
C TRP A 366 14.82 2.12 7.16
N PHE A 367 13.78 1.62 6.49
CA PHE A 367 13.67 0.22 6.07
C PHE A 367 14.47 -0.08 4.78
N LYS A 368 15.12 0.94 4.20
CA LYS A 368 16.01 0.84 3.03
C LYS A 368 15.41 0.10 1.84
N ASN A 369 14.09 0.13 1.71
CA ASN A 369 13.32 -0.62 0.72
C ASN A 369 13.71 -2.11 0.68
N ALA A 370 14.03 -2.70 1.85
CA ALA A 370 14.33 -4.12 1.97
C ALA A 370 13.15 -4.94 1.44
N ASP A 371 13.46 -5.94 0.61
CA ASP A 371 12.44 -6.79 0.02
C ASP A 371 12.29 -8.07 0.83
N ASN A 372 11.20 -8.15 1.59
CA ASN A 372 10.81 -9.32 2.39
C ASN A 372 11.94 -9.88 3.27
N PRO A 373 12.61 -9.05 4.09
CA PRO A 373 13.73 -9.50 4.90
C PRO A 373 13.32 -10.60 5.87
N HIS A 374 14.22 -11.57 6.07
CA HIS A 374 14.11 -12.54 7.14
C HIS A 374 14.39 -11.87 8.49
N MET A 375 13.86 -12.48 9.55
CA MET A 375 14.06 -11.98 10.90
C MET A 375 14.07 -13.11 11.93
N THR A 376 14.59 -12.75 13.10
CA THR A 376 14.22 -13.44 14.34
C THR A 376 13.21 -12.58 15.08
N PHE A 377 12.25 -13.18 15.76
CA PHE A 377 11.26 -12.48 16.57
C PHE A 377 11.10 -13.10 17.95
N GLU A 378 10.76 -12.27 18.92
CA GLU A 378 10.42 -12.68 20.28
C GLU A 378 9.28 -11.79 20.80
N GLU A 379 8.37 -12.36 21.58
CA GLU A 379 7.30 -11.58 22.21
C GLU A 379 7.88 -10.65 23.27
N VAL A 380 7.37 -9.43 23.33
CA VAL A 380 7.81 -8.39 24.25
C VAL A 380 6.62 -7.62 24.82
N LYS A 381 6.80 -6.99 25.99
CA LYS A 381 5.80 -6.06 26.52
C LYS A 381 5.61 -4.91 25.52
N CYS A 382 4.36 -4.63 25.16
CA CYS A 382 4.08 -3.55 24.23
C CYS A 382 4.53 -2.18 24.75
N PRO A 383 5.33 -1.43 23.97
CA PRO A 383 5.55 -0.01 24.19
C PRO A 383 4.23 0.78 24.21
N VAL A 384 4.14 1.75 25.12
CA VAL A 384 2.94 2.61 25.26
C VAL A 384 2.68 3.45 24.01
N GLU A 385 3.72 3.71 23.21
CA GLU A 385 3.61 4.44 21.96
C GLU A 385 2.81 3.66 20.90
N LEU A 386 2.88 2.32 20.93
CA LEU A 386 2.08 1.45 20.06
C LEU A 386 0.65 1.32 20.58
N THR A 387 0.48 0.95 21.85
CA THR A 387 -0.87 0.71 22.41
C THR A 387 -1.72 1.98 22.48
N ARG A 388 -1.10 3.17 22.61
CA ARG A 388 -1.83 4.44 22.56
C ARG A 388 -2.42 4.73 21.17
N LYS A 389 -1.78 4.27 20.09
CA LYS A 389 -2.30 4.45 18.71
C LYS A 389 -3.46 3.50 18.44
N THR A 390 -3.36 2.26 18.89
CA THR A 390 -4.37 1.24 18.63
C THR A 390 -5.49 1.21 19.67
N GLY A 391 -5.27 1.79 20.86
CA GLY A 391 -6.17 1.60 22.01
C GLY A 391 -6.12 0.20 22.61
N CYS A 392 -5.36 -0.74 22.02
CA CYS A 392 -5.41 -2.15 22.38
C CYS A 392 -4.20 -2.55 23.22
N SER A 393 -4.45 -3.11 24.39
CA SER A 393 -3.44 -3.75 25.25
C SER A 393 -3.96 -5.09 25.74
N ARG A 394 -3.11 -6.13 25.73
CA ARG A 394 -3.44 -7.43 26.32
C ARG A 394 -3.50 -7.34 27.84
N LEU A 395 -4.47 -8.04 28.44
CA LEU A 395 -4.75 -8.05 29.89
C LEU A 395 -4.06 -9.20 30.62
#